data_AF-A0A224XB06-F1
#
_entry.id   AF-A0A224XB06-F1
#
_cell.length_a   1.000
_cell.length_b   1.000
_cell.length_c   1.000
_cell.angle_alpha   90.00
_cell.angle_beta   90.00
_cell.angle_gamma   90.00
#
_symmetry.space_group_name_H-M   'P 1'
#
loop_
_entity.id
_entity.type
_entity.pdbx_description
1 polymer ?
#
loop_
_entity_poly.entity_id
_entity_poly.type
_entity_poly.pdbx_seq_one_letter_code
_entity_poly.pdbx_strand_id
1 'polypeptide(L)' 'MTSIVRTSKGQCPRCLSTDLEYYDSFGDYDKFDQYLSNCLNCGAKVTEYYKKVYTNSVATFKEEDDERY' A
#
# COMPACT_ATOMS: atom_id res chain seq x y z
N MET A 1 4.51 -22.93 8.84
CA MET A 1 5.52 -22.13 8.13
C MET A 1 4.79 -21.15 7.22
N THR A 2 4.78 -19.86 7.57
CA THR A 2 4.26 -18.80 6.69
C THR A 2 5.41 -18.31 5.81
N SER A 3 5.50 -18.84 4.59
CA SER A 3 6.49 -18.42 3.61
C SER A 3 6.14 -17.02 3.11
N ILE A 4 6.96 -16.02 3.42
CA ILE A 4 6.85 -14.68 2.84
C ILE A 4 7.43 -14.77 1.42
N VAL A 5 6.55 -14.98 0.43
CA VAL A 5 6.94 -14.96 -0.98
C VAL A 5 7.16 -13.50 -1.38
N ARG A 6 8.35 -13.15 -1.88
CA ARG A 6 8.60 -11.85 -2.50
C ARG A 6 7.89 -11.80 -3.84
N THR A 7 6.64 -11.36 -3.85
CA THR A 7 5.91 -11.06 -5.07
C THR A 7 5.96 -9.57 -5.38
N SER A 8 6.01 -9.24 -6.67
CA SER A 8 5.85 -7.84 -7.09
C SER A 8 4.40 -7.43 -6.85
N LYS A 9 4.18 -6.12 -6.65
CA LYS A 9 2.84 -5.53 -6.60
C LYS A 9 2.01 -6.02 -7.80
N GLY A 10 0.81 -6.52 -7.53
CA GLY A 10 -0.10 -7.00 -8.57
C GLY A 10 0.29 -8.34 -9.20
N GLN A 11 0.99 -9.20 -8.47
CA GLN A 11 1.22 -10.59 -8.86
C GLN A 11 0.58 -11.55 -7.87
N CYS A 12 -0.06 -12.61 -8.39
CA CYS A 12 -0.56 -13.68 -7.58
C CYS A 12 0.59 -14.45 -6.89
N PRO A 13 0.63 -14.56 -5.55
CA PRO A 13 1.69 -15.28 -4.84
C PRO A 13 1.68 -16.78 -5.08
N ARG A 14 0.60 -17.33 -5.63
CA ARG A 14 0.46 -18.76 -5.89
C ARG A 14 0.98 -19.15 -7.28
N CYS A 15 0.62 -18.40 -8.31
CA CYS A 15 0.92 -18.77 -9.71
C CYS A 15 1.71 -17.71 -10.46
N LEU A 16 2.11 -16.61 -9.80
CA LEU A 16 2.89 -15.49 -10.34
C LEU A 16 2.24 -14.76 -11.54
N SER A 17 0.97 -15.06 -11.84
CA SER A 17 0.21 -14.35 -12.88
C SER A 17 -0.15 -12.94 -12.41
N THR A 18 -0.17 -12.02 -13.36
CA THR A 18 -0.63 -10.63 -13.20
C THR A 18 -2.11 -10.46 -13.50
N ASP A 19 -2.80 -11.52 -13.95
CA ASP A 19 -4.25 -11.50 -14.20
C ASP A 19 -4.99 -11.54 -12.87
N LEU A 20 -5.07 -10.37 -12.24
CA LEU A 20 -5.78 -10.12 -10.99
C LEU A 20 -6.96 -9.20 -11.27
N GLU A 21 -8.14 -9.65 -10.87
CA GLU A 21 -9.33 -8.81 -10.83
C GLU A 21 -9.48 -8.27 -9.40
N TYR A 22 -9.59 -6.95 -9.26
CA TYR A 22 -9.67 -6.24 -7.98
C TYR A 22 -11.11 -5.84 -7.70
N TYR A 23 -11.58 -6.02 -6.47
CA TYR A 23 -13.01 -5.81 -6.14
C TYR A 23 -13.25 -4.86 -4.99
N ASP A 24 -12.30 -4.76 -4.06
CA ASP A 24 -12.48 -3.93 -2.88
C ASP A 24 -11.14 -3.41 -2.37
N SER A 25 -11.08 -2.09 -2.17
CA SER A 25 -10.00 -1.41 -1.46
C SER A 25 -10.59 -0.83 -0.18
N PHE A 26 -10.29 -1.45 0.96
CA PHE A 26 -10.68 -0.91 2.26
C PHE A 26 -9.55 0.01 2.73
N GLY A 27 -9.79 1.31 2.68
CA GLY A 27 -8.83 2.33 3.08
C GLY A 27 -9.42 3.20 4.20
N ASP A 28 -9.22 2.79 5.45
CA ASP A 28 -9.21 3.70 6.60
C ASP A 28 -8.67 3.00 7.86
N TYR A 29 -7.36 2.79 7.88
CA TYR A 29 -6.65 2.37 9.11
C TYR A 29 -5.30 3.08 9.22
N ASP A 30 -5.29 4.42 9.24
CA ASP A 30 -4.23 5.36 9.68
C ASP A 30 -2.76 5.14 9.21
N LYS A 31 -2.41 4.02 8.57
CA LYS A 31 -1.06 3.48 8.39
C LYS A 31 -0.93 2.51 7.20
N PHE A 32 -1.98 1.76 6.83
CA PHE A 32 -1.92 0.77 5.75
C PHE A 32 -3.16 0.79 4.84
N ASP A 33 -2.93 0.67 3.53
CA ASP A 33 -3.96 0.44 2.51
C ASP A 33 -4.06 -1.06 2.22
N GLN A 34 -5.26 -1.64 2.27
CA GLN A 34 -5.51 -3.05 1.96
C GLN A 34 -6.20 -3.20 0.61
N TYR A 35 -5.70 -4.11 -0.23
CA TYR A 35 -6.30 -4.44 -1.53
C TYR A 35 -6.64 -5.91 -1.60
N LEU A 36 -7.88 -6.20 -2.02
CA LEU A 36 -8.36 -7.56 -2.25
C LEU A 36 -8.51 -7.80 -3.75
N SER A 37 -7.95 -8.91 -4.22
CA SER A 37 -8.05 -9.35 -5.60
C SER A 37 -8.22 -10.86 -5.70
N ASN A 38 -8.61 -11.34 -6.88
CA ASN A 38 -8.69 -12.76 -7.20
C ASN A 38 -7.88 -12.97 -8.47
N CYS A 39 -7.10 -14.03 -8.48
CA CYS A 39 -6.34 -14.41 -9.66
C CYS A 39 -7.25 -15.14 -10.63
N LEU A 40 -7.43 -14.58 -11.84
CA LEU A 40 -8.22 -15.21 -12.89
C LEU A 40 -7.57 -16.47 -13.45
N ASN A 41 -6.25 -16.63 -13.29
CA ASN A 41 -5.51 -17.81 -13.75
C ASN A 41 -5.67 -19.01 -12.81
N CYS A 42 -5.56 -18.81 -11.49
CA CYS A 42 -5.58 -19.92 -10.51
C CYS A 42 -6.74 -19.88 -9.52
N GLY A 43 -7.64 -18.90 -9.61
CA GLY A 43 -8.79 -18.71 -8.73
C GLY A 43 -8.43 -18.38 -7.28
N ALA A 44 -7.16 -18.03 -7.01
CA ALA A 44 -6.70 -17.73 -5.66
C ALA A 44 -7.08 -16.30 -5.27
N LYS A 45 -7.67 -16.17 -4.07
CA LYS A 45 -7.86 -14.87 -3.42
C LYS A 45 -6.52 -14.33 -2.94
N VAL A 46 -6.22 -13.09 -3.29
CA VAL A 46 -4.99 -12.38 -2.97
C VAL A 46 -5.34 -11.18 -2.12
N THR A 47 -4.53 -10.94 -1.08
CA THR A 47 -4.66 -9.79 -0.20
C THR A 47 -3.32 -9.09 -0.11
N GLU A 48 -3.27 -7.84 -0.54
CA GLU A 48 -2.07 -7.01 -0.50
C GLU A 48 -2.22 -5.91 0.57
N TYR A 49 -1.12 -5.58 1.24
CA TYR A 49 -1.06 -4.52 2.26
C TYR A 49 0.05 -3.55 1.90
N TYR A 50 -0.26 -2.27 1.74
CA TYR A 50 0.71 -1.23 1.42
C TYR A 50 0.80 -0.25 2.58
N LYS A 51 2.03 0.04 3.03
CA LYS A 51 2.28 1.09 4.00
C LYS A 51 2.60 2.38 3.26
N LYS A 52 1.94 3.49 3.62
CA LYS A 52 2.39 4.82 3.16
C LYS A 52 3.73 5.13 3.84
N VAL A 53 4.77 5.30 3.04
CA VAL A 53 6.10 5.71 3.50
C VAL A 53 6.38 7.09 2.92
N TYR A 54 6.47 8.10 3.78
CA TYR A 54 6.90 9.43 3.39
C TYR A 54 8.42 9.40 3.21
N THR A 55 8.89 9.64 1.98
CA THR A 55 10.33 9.71 1.68
C THR A 55 10.93 11.06 2.05
N ASN A 56 10.13 12.12 2.04
CA ASN A 56 10.54 13.48 2.37
C ASN A 56 9.59 14.08 3.42
N SER A 57 10.15 14.75 4.42
CA SER A 57 9.39 15.58 5.36
C SER A 57 9.72 17.04 5.07
N VAL A 58 8.72 17.86 4.77
CA VAL A 58 8.89 19.32 4.60
C VAL A 58 8.46 19.97 5.90
N ALA A 59 9.41 20.58 6.62
CA ALA A 59 9.12 21.43 7.76
C ALA A 59 9.08 22.89 7.28
N THR A 60 7.96 23.57 7.49
CA THR A 60 7.83 25.00 7.22
C THR A 60 7.87 25.73 8.55
N PHE A 61 8.93 26.50 8.79
CA PHE A 61 9.01 27.40 9.94
C PHE A 61 8.40 28.74 9.52
N LYS A 62 7.46 29.26 10.30
CA LYS A 62 7.04 30.66 10.19
C LYS A 62 8.01 31.46 11.05
N GLU A 63 8.78 32.35 10.42
CA GLU A 63 9.48 33.39 11.17
C GLU A 63 8.40 34.36 11.66
N GLU A 64 8.24 34.48 12.98
CA GLU A 64 7.42 35.54 13.56
C GLU A 64 8.19 36.85 13.36
N ASP A 65 7.63 37.78 12.58
CA ASP A 65 8.15 39.15 12.45
C ASP A 65 8.19 39.79 13.85
N ASP A 66 9.39 39.95 14.39
CA ASP A 66 9.69 40.59 15.69
C ASP A 66 9.44 42.11 15.53
N GLU A 67 8.16 42.54 15.45
CA GLU A 67 7.76 43.94 15.55
C GLU A 67 8.01 44.43 16.99
N ARG A 68 9.25 44.81 17.29
CA ARG A 68 9.57 45.62 18.48
C ARG A 68 9.25 47.08 18.22
N TYR A 69 8.21 47.55 18.91
CA TYR A 69 7.83 48.95 19.10
C TYR A 69 8.80 49.68 20.03
#